data_AF-F4SB06-F1
#
_entry.id   AF-F4SB06-F1
#
_cell.length_a   1.000
_cell.length_b   1.000
_cell.length_c   1.000
_cell.angle_alpha   90.00
_cell.angle_beta   90.00
_cell.angle_gamma   90.00
#
_symmetry.space_group_name_H-M   'P 1'
#
loop_
_entity.id
_entity.type
_entity.pdbx_description
1 polymer ?
#
loop_
_entity_poly.entity_id
_entity_poly.type
_entity_poly.pdbx_seq_one_letter_code
_entity_poly.pdbx_strand_id
1 'polypeptide(L)'
;MMNSGGKKQHLEENDSTNTGLGEEGLHGDEDSEDEDSDDGDLTQEDILERKRKRHTFPKKQTESRHQNTAIGKVAQAHLVPKAATPLARAIHDFARMLLGIPRKAKNSLVVDDDAAPSLPDPPTDEEPHNWESRNQVGETLIRNAQEKAMRKYLSKKPPNFKPNQKQRKMVEKDAAEAEVLRRWVGNKGPKFKEQIRHEDMKKTADGKKNLQESVNVKQGRIRQRRNKEKLYKARLSAARKLFGKDSNEVVMLSHPEIHLDDELANVNDFGSRQRLRLEWRSAELDTLISLLDQFHMKRQTLPKTKRAAKALVERGAYAPEPDPDQCPSKGFQESLVSPAWLDSQAGLLIEELNLDEEDHFDIKGVIKDTLEAFRARASVGGQSSSGSAMMS
;
A
#
# COMPACT_ATOMS: atom_id res chain seq x y z
N MET A 1 -55.56 -17.98 -52.84
CA MET A 1 -54.63 -19.01 -52.33
C MET A 1 -53.34 -18.93 -53.14
N MET A 2 -52.29 -18.32 -52.58
CA MET A 2 -50.94 -18.37 -53.14
C MET A 2 -49.96 -18.59 -51.99
N ASN A 3 -49.26 -19.71 -52.03
CA ASN A 3 -48.29 -20.18 -51.05
C ASN A 3 -46.93 -19.55 -51.40
N SER A 4 -46.50 -18.51 -50.68
CA SER A 4 -45.14 -17.98 -50.77
C SER A 4 -44.25 -18.64 -49.71
N GLY A 5 -43.57 -19.71 -50.12
CA GLY A 5 -42.55 -20.38 -49.32
C GLY A 5 -41.29 -19.51 -49.20
N GLY A 6 -41.15 -18.82 -48.07
CA GLY A 6 -39.94 -18.10 -47.70
C GLY A 6 -38.83 -19.05 -47.25
N LYS A 7 -37.78 -19.21 -48.07
CA LYS A 7 -36.49 -19.79 -47.67
C LYS A 7 -35.80 -18.82 -46.70
N LYS A 8 -35.65 -19.23 -45.43
CA LYS A 8 -34.78 -18.54 -44.47
C LYS A 8 -33.32 -18.88 -44.79
N GLN A 9 -32.55 -17.88 -45.20
CA GLN A 9 -31.09 -17.95 -45.23
C GLN A 9 -30.57 -17.97 -43.80
N HIS A 10 -29.81 -19.02 -43.48
CA HIS A 10 -29.05 -19.17 -42.24
C HIS A 10 -27.76 -18.36 -42.40
N LEU A 11 -27.67 -17.22 -41.71
CA LEU A 11 -26.45 -16.42 -41.63
C LEU A 11 -25.51 -17.11 -40.63
N GLU A 12 -24.49 -17.80 -41.12
CA GLU A 12 -23.36 -18.21 -40.29
C GLU A 12 -22.41 -17.01 -40.16
N GLU A 13 -22.28 -16.48 -38.94
CA GLU A 13 -21.23 -15.54 -38.57
C GLU A 13 -19.89 -16.29 -38.53
N ASN A 14 -19.07 -16.06 -39.56
CA ASN A 14 -17.65 -16.40 -39.59
C ASN A 14 -16.89 -15.51 -38.59
N ASP A 15 -16.67 -16.00 -37.37
CA ASP A 15 -15.67 -15.44 -36.45
C ASP A 15 -14.30 -16.08 -36.72
N SER A 16 -13.67 -15.65 -37.81
CA SER A 16 -12.30 -16.00 -38.17
C SER A 16 -11.31 -15.18 -37.34
N THR A 17 -11.09 -15.58 -36.08
CA THR A 17 -9.93 -15.11 -35.31
C THR A 17 -8.67 -15.83 -35.79
N ASN A 18 -8.04 -15.20 -36.78
CA ASN A 18 -6.69 -15.48 -37.24
C ASN A 18 -5.68 -15.23 -36.10
N THR A 19 -5.36 -16.25 -35.31
CA THR A 19 -4.15 -16.31 -34.49
C THR A 19 -3.13 -17.20 -35.17
N GLY A 20 -2.43 -16.63 -36.16
CA GLY A 20 -1.15 -17.16 -36.63
C GLY A 20 -0.11 -16.96 -35.54
N LEU A 21 0.19 -18.02 -34.80
CA LEU A 21 1.46 -18.19 -34.10
C LEU A 21 2.04 -19.52 -34.56
N GLY A 22 3.24 -19.42 -35.15
CA GLY A 22 3.96 -20.51 -35.79
C GLY A 22 4.11 -21.71 -34.87
N GLU A 23 3.52 -22.81 -35.30
CA GLU A 23 3.78 -24.15 -34.79
C GLU A 23 5.02 -24.67 -35.54
N GLU A 24 6.20 -24.24 -35.09
CA GLU A 24 7.43 -24.88 -35.52
C GLU A 24 7.53 -26.24 -34.82
N GLY A 25 7.26 -27.28 -35.61
CA GLY A 25 7.93 -28.57 -35.63
C GLY A 25 8.43 -29.14 -34.30
N LEU A 26 7.56 -29.89 -33.64
CA LEU A 26 7.97 -30.99 -32.75
C LEU A 26 7.26 -32.27 -33.20
N HIS A 27 7.59 -32.70 -34.43
CA HIS A 27 7.49 -34.09 -34.83
C HIS A 27 8.74 -34.80 -34.30
N GLY A 28 8.60 -35.36 -33.11
CA GLY A 28 9.54 -36.29 -32.50
C GLY A 28 8.73 -37.43 -31.89
N ASP A 29 7.94 -38.10 -32.72
CA ASP A 29 7.47 -39.46 -32.43
C ASP A 29 8.69 -40.38 -32.62
N GLU A 30 9.60 -40.36 -31.65
CA GLU A 30 10.49 -41.49 -31.42
C GLU A 30 9.65 -42.54 -30.68
N ASP A 31 9.08 -43.46 -31.46
CA ASP A 31 8.72 -44.80 -31.03
C ASP A 31 9.99 -45.46 -30.46
N SER A 32 10.32 -45.14 -29.20
CA SER A 32 11.27 -45.92 -28.41
C SER A 32 10.51 -47.16 -27.92
N GLU A 33 10.49 -48.17 -28.77
CA GLU A 33 10.18 -49.56 -28.40
C GLU A 33 11.30 -50.09 -27.48
N ASP A 34 11.38 -49.58 -26.25
CA ASP A 34 12.11 -50.27 -25.18
C ASP A 34 11.21 -51.39 -24.65
N GLU A 35 11.20 -52.47 -25.45
CA GLU A 35 10.96 -53.83 -25.02
C GLU A 35 12.08 -54.21 -24.03
N ASP A 36 11.73 -54.31 -22.74
CA ASP A 36 12.23 -55.34 -21.82
C ASP A 36 11.70 -55.02 -20.42
N SER A 37 10.43 -55.35 -20.19
CA SER A 37 9.92 -55.55 -18.83
C SER A 37 9.08 -56.82 -18.83
N ASP A 38 9.82 -57.92 -18.68
CA ASP A 38 9.40 -59.15 -18.03
C ASP A 38 8.43 -58.85 -16.87
N ASP A 39 7.12 -59.09 -17.09
CA ASP A 39 6.12 -59.11 -16.03
C ASP A 39 4.88 -59.86 -16.52
N GLY A 40 4.42 -60.80 -15.68
CA GLY A 40 3.54 -61.91 -16.02
C GLY A 40 2.20 -61.56 -16.69
N ASP A 41 1.70 -62.53 -17.46
CA ASP A 41 0.38 -62.69 -18.08
C ASP A 41 -0.68 -61.66 -17.61
N LEU A 42 -0.59 -60.44 -18.12
CA LEU A 42 -1.66 -59.46 -18.00
C LEU A 42 -2.76 -59.86 -18.98
N THR A 43 -3.95 -60.03 -18.46
CA THR A 43 -5.10 -60.41 -19.27
C THR A 43 -5.38 -59.32 -20.33
N GLN A 44 -5.97 -59.70 -21.46
CA GLN A 44 -6.37 -58.75 -22.50
C GLN A 44 -7.26 -57.61 -21.95
N GLU A 45 -8.01 -57.89 -20.87
CA GLU A 45 -8.81 -56.92 -20.16
C GLU A 45 -7.95 -55.86 -19.45
N ASP A 46 -6.86 -56.25 -18.79
CA ASP A 46 -5.92 -55.33 -18.12
C ASP A 46 -5.22 -54.41 -19.13
N ILE A 47 -4.86 -54.92 -20.31
CA ILE A 47 -4.24 -54.13 -21.38
C ILE A 47 -5.22 -53.07 -21.90
N LEU A 48 -6.50 -53.43 -22.11
CA LEU A 48 -7.53 -52.49 -22.53
C LEU A 48 -7.84 -51.46 -21.44
N GLU A 49 -7.85 -51.86 -20.18
CA GLU A 49 -8.06 -50.95 -19.05
C GLU A 49 -6.89 -49.97 -18.90
N ARG A 50 -5.64 -50.43 -19.08
CA ARG A 50 -4.43 -49.60 -19.08
C ARG A 50 -4.43 -48.60 -20.23
N LYS A 51 -4.84 -49.02 -21.45
CA LYS A 51 -5.01 -48.12 -22.60
C LYS A 51 -6.10 -47.07 -22.37
N ARG A 52 -7.24 -47.46 -21.79
CA ARG A 52 -8.31 -46.52 -21.39
C ARG A 52 -7.82 -45.53 -20.33
N LYS A 53 -7.11 -46.00 -19.29
CA LYS A 53 -6.52 -45.14 -18.25
C LYS A 53 -5.52 -44.15 -18.85
N ARG A 54 -4.60 -44.61 -19.72
CA ARG A 54 -3.65 -43.76 -20.45
C ARG A 54 -4.34 -42.68 -21.30
N HIS A 55 -5.48 -42.95 -21.91
CA HIS A 55 -6.19 -41.94 -22.72
C HIS A 55 -7.05 -40.97 -21.88
N THR A 56 -7.54 -41.40 -20.71
CA THR A 56 -8.38 -40.54 -19.84
C THR A 56 -7.57 -39.49 -19.08
N PHE A 57 -6.31 -39.77 -18.75
CA PHE A 57 -5.46 -38.87 -17.98
C PHE A 57 -5.12 -37.57 -18.73
N PRO A 58 -4.63 -37.61 -20.00
CA PRO A 58 -4.35 -36.43 -20.80
C PRO A 58 -5.61 -35.60 -21.04
N LYS A 59 -6.76 -36.25 -21.29
CA LYS A 59 -8.03 -35.55 -21.49
C LYS A 59 -8.46 -34.74 -20.26
N LYS A 60 -8.33 -35.31 -19.05
CA LYS A 60 -8.59 -34.60 -17.79
C LYS A 60 -7.60 -33.45 -17.57
N GLN A 61 -6.33 -33.65 -17.91
CA GLN A 61 -5.30 -32.61 -17.77
C GLN A 61 -5.56 -31.45 -18.74
N THR A 62 -5.88 -31.73 -20.00
CA THR A 62 -6.23 -30.71 -21.00
C THR A 62 -7.51 -29.98 -20.62
N GLU A 63 -8.53 -30.68 -20.11
CA GLU A 63 -9.74 -30.03 -19.59
C GLU A 63 -9.45 -29.13 -18.39
N SER A 64 -8.61 -29.57 -17.45
CA SER A 64 -8.15 -28.74 -16.33
C SER A 64 -7.38 -27.50 -16.80
N ARG A 65 -6.52 -27.64 -17.81
CA ARG A 65 -5.83 -26.50 -18.44
C ARG A 65 -6.83 -25.52 -19.05
N HIS A 66 -7.79 -25.98 -19.85
CA HIS A 66 -8.81 -25.10 -20.44
C HIS A 66 -9.69 -24.42 -19.38
N GLN A 67 -10.06 -25.12 -18.30
CA GLN A 67 -10.78 -24.51 -17.18
C GLN A 67 -9.95 -23.43 -16.50
N ASN A 68 -8.68 -23.72 -16.19
CA ASN A 68 -7.77 -22.74 -15.61
C ASN A 68 -7.55 -21.54 -16.54
N THR A 69 -7.41 -21.75 -17.85
CA THR A 69 -7.33 -20.67 -18.83
C THR A 69 -8.62 -19.85 -18.88
N ALA A 70 -9.79 -20.48 -18.81
CA ALA A 70 -11.07 -19.77 -18.80
C ALA A 70 -11.25 -18.95 -17.52
N ILE A 71 -10.93 -19.51 -16.36
CA ILE A 71 -10.93 -18.80 -15.08
C ILE A 71 -9.93 -17.65 -15.11
N GLY A 72 -8.71 -17.87 -15.62
CA GLY A 72 -7.70 -16.84 -15.80
C GLY A 72 -8.18 -15.72 -16.73
N LYS A 73 -8.83 -16.06 -17.85
CA LYS A 73 -9.44 -15.06 -18.75
C LYS A 73 -10.53 -14.25 -18.05
N VAL A 74 -11.37 -14.86 -17.22
CA VAL A 74 -12.42 -14.13 -16.46
C VAL A 74 -11.83 -13.32 -15.31
N ALA A 75 -10.80 -13.83 -14.63
CA ALA A 75 -10.03 -13.11 -13.62
C ALA A 75 -9.34 -11.87 -14.23
N GLN A 76 -8.87 -12.00 -15.48
CA GLN A 76 -8.28 -10.93 -16.27
C GLN A 76 -9.30 -10.08 -17.04
N ALA A 77 -10.57 -10.51 -17.16
CA ALA A 77 -11.61 -9.83 -17.95
C ALA A 77 -11.94 -8.44 -17.40
N HIS A 78 -11.48 -8.13 -16.20
CA HIS A 78 -11.10 -6.77 -15.88
C HIS A 78 -9.59 -6.71 -15.70
N LEU A 79 -8.94 -5.85 -16.50
CA LEU A 79 -7.57 -5.33 -16.35
C LEU A 79 -6.51 -5.78 -17.39
N VAL A 80 -6.81 -5.76 -18.71
CA VAL A 80 -5.88 -4.97 -19.55
C VAL A 80 -5.90 -3.59 -18.90
N PRO A 81 -4.75 -3.04 -18.48
CA PRO A 81 -4.76 -1.73 -17.89
C PRO A 81 -5.33 -0.78 -18.94
N LYS A 82 -6.63 -0.46 -18.85
CA LYS A 82 -7.23 0.61 -19.64
C LYS A 82 -6.28 1.79 -19.48
N ALA A 83 -6.13 2.65 -20.49
CA ALA A 83 -5.28 3.84 -20.42
C ALA A 83 -5.53 4.71 -19.17
N ALA A 84 -6.63 4.47 -18.45
CA ALA A 84 -6.98 5.04 -17.17
C ALA A 84 -6.41 4.36 -15.89
N THR A 85 -5.70 3.23 -15.94
CA THR A 85 -5.12 2.62 -14.72
C THR A 85 -3.79 3.28 -14.34
N PRO A 86 -3.44 3.36 -13.04
CA PRO A 86 -2.20 4.00 -12.60
C PRO A 86 -0.95 3.42 -13.25
N LEU A 87 -0.87 2.09 -13.42
CA LEU A 87 0.28 1.42 -14.05
C LEU A 87 0.37 1.72 -15.56
N ALA A 88 -0.73 1.63 -16.34
CA ALA A 88 -0.67 2.04 -17.74
C ALA A 88 -0.39 3.53 -17.92
N ARG A 89 -0.89 4.39 -17.02
CA ARG A 89 -0.52 5.81 -17.02
C ARG A 89 0.96 5.96 -16.74
N ALA A 90 1.50 5.31 -15.71
CA ALA A 90 2.93 5.33 -15.39
C ALA A 90 3.79 4.85 -16.56
N ILE A 91 3.45 3.72 -17.19
CA ILE A 91 4.15 3.19 -18.37
C ILE A 91 4.04 4.16 -19.56
N HIS A 92 2.85 4.70 -19.83
CA HIS A 92 2.64 5.66 -20.91
C HIS A 92 3.37 6.98 -20.65
N ASP A 93 3.41 7.45 -19.42
CA ASP A 93 4.11 8.67 -19.02
C ASP A 93 5.62 8.48 -19.06
N PHE A 94 6.11 7.31 -18.65
CA PHE A 94 7.51 6.89 -18.80
C PHE A 94 7.92 6.83 -20.27
N ALA A 95 7.10 6.22 -21.14
CA ALA A 95 7.34 6.17 -22.57
C ALA A 95 7.33 7.58 -23.22
N ARG A 96 6.38 8.44 -22.86
CA ARG A 96 6.38 9.85 -23.31
C ARG A 96 7.64 10.58 -22.89
N MET A 97 8.11 10.34 -21.69
CA MET A 97 9.32 10.96 -21.16
C MET A 97 10.60 10.49 -21.87
N LEU A 98 10.74 9.19 -22.16
CA LEU A 98 11.84 8.67 -22.99
C LEU A 98 11.85 9.30 -24.39
N LEU A 99 10.67 9.66 -24.90
CA LEU A 99 10.48 10.35 -26.18
C LEU A 99 10.57 11.88 -26.07
N GLY A 100 10.91 12.44 -24.90
CA GLY A 100 11.02 13.89 -24.68
C GLY A 100 9.68 14.64 -24.75
N ILE A 101 8.54 13.97 -24.61
CA ILE A 101 7.20 14.58 -24.66
C ILE A 101 6.83 15.10 -23.26
N PRO A 102 6.77 16.43 -23.04
CA PRO A 102 6.45 17.01 -21.74
C PRO A 102 4.98 16.76 -21.36
N ARG A 103 4.73 16.50 -20.07
CA ARG A 103 3.37 16.32 -19.54
C ARG A 103 2.61 17.66 -19.52
N LYS A 104 1.47 17.73 -20.19
CA LYS A 104 0.49 18.82 -19.97
C LYS A 104 -0.23 18.57 -18.64
N ALA A 105 0.27 19.15 -17.54
CA ALA A 105 -0.34 19.02 -16.23
C ALA A 105 -1.74 19.66 -16.24
N LYS A 106 -2.79 18.83 -16.32
CA LYS A 106 -4.16 19.29 -16.57
C LYS A 106 -4.83 20.03 -15.40
N ASN A 107 -4.11 20.33 -14.31
CA ASN A 107 -4.63 21.05 -13.12
C ASN A 107 -3.54 21.67 -12.21
N SER A 108 -2.31 21.91 -12.69
CA SER A 108 -1.31 22.64 -11.88
C SER A 108 -1.48 24.13 -12.10
N LEU A 109 -2.40 24.75 -11.35
CA LEU A 109 -2.62 26.21 -11.35
C LEU A 109 -1.56 26.97 -10.52
N VAL A 110 -0.54 26.26 -10.04
CA VAL A 110 0.64 26.83 -9.40
C VAL A 110 1.84 26.11 -10.00
N VAL A 111 2.44 26.72 -11.02
CA VAL A 111 3.69 26.27 -11.62
C VAL A 111 4.77 27.16 -11.00
N ASP A 112 5.54 26.60 -10.07
CA ASP A 112 6.90 27.07 -9.85
C ASP A 112 7.70 26.68 -11.11
N ASP A 113 8.01 27.64 -11.98
CA ASP A 113 8.62 27.44 -13.31
C ASP A 113 10.00 26.75 -13.29
N ASP A 114 10.62 26.60 -12.12
CA ASP A 114 11.96 26.02 -11.94
C ASP A 114 11.97 24.63 -11.28
N ALA A 115 10.80 24.05 -10.96
CA ALA A 115 10.75 22.71 -10.41
C ALA A 115 10.86 21.68 -11.55
N ALA A 116 12.09 21.19 -11.78
CA ALA A 116 12.32 20.04 -12.66
C ALA A 116 11.28 18.94 -12.35
N PRO A 117 10.59 18.39 -13.37
CA PRO A 117 9.53 17.42 -13.16
C PRO A 117 10.08 16.19 -12.43
N SER A 118 9.83 16.11 -11.12
CA SER A 118 10.23 14.97 -10.30
C SER A 118 9.51 13.73 -10.83
N LEU A 119 10.30 12.69 -11.12
CA LEU A 119 9.76 11.38 -11.43
C LEU A 119 8.88 10.90 -10.27
N PRO A 120 7.82 10.12 -10.53
CA PRO A 120 7.23 9.32 -9.48
C PRO A 120 8.31 8.42 -8.88
N ASP A 121 8.22 8.14 -7.58
CA ASP A 121 9.12 7.20 -6.93
C ASP A 121 9.07 5.85 -7.68
N PRO A 122 10.22 5.18 -7.87
CA PRO A 122 10.24 3.87 -8.50
C PRO A 122 9.33 2.92 -7.71
N PRO A 123 8.67 1.96 -8.40
CA PRO A 123 7.82 1.00 -7.73
C PRO A 123 8.62 0.25 -6.66
N THR A 124 8.04 0.11 -5.47
CA THR A 124 8.65 -0.66 -4.36
C THR A 124 8.64 -2.15 -4.71
N ASP A 125 9.57 -2.95 -4.18
CA ASP A 125 9.62 -4.41 -4.46
C ASP A 125 8.33 -5.15 -4.10
N GLU A 126 7.52 -4.59 -3.20
CA GLU A 126 6.20 -5.11 -2.82
C GLU A 126 5.13 -4.90 -3.91
N GLU A 127 5.24 -3.86 -4.74
CA GLU A 127 4.25 -3.55 -5.77
C GLU A 127 4.22 -4.58 -6.92
N PRO A 128 5.37 -5.04 -7.47
CA PRO A 128 5.42 -6.16 -8.40
C PRO A 128 4.83 -7.44 -7.80
N HIS A 129 5.19 -7.79 -6.56
CA HIS A 129 4.67 -8.99 -5.91
C HIS A 129 3.15 -8.91 -5.70
N ASN A 130 2.64 -7.75 -5.27
CA ASN A 130 1.20 -7.49 -5.17
C ASN A 130 0.51 -7.53 -6.53
N TRP A 131 1.18 -7.16 -7.61
CA TRP A 131 0.66 -7.23 -8.96
C TRP A 131 0.57 -8.67 -9.48
N GLU A 132 1.64 -9.45 -9.28
CA GLU A 132 1.71 -10.87 -9.63
C GLU A 132 0.67 -11.70 -8.86
N SER A 133 0.59 -11.46 -7.54
CA SER A 133 -0.37 -12.15 -6.66
C SER A 133 -1.82 -11.70 -6.89
N ARG A 134 -2.07 -10.52 -7.47
CA ARG A 134 -3.43 -10.04 -7.74
C ARG A 134 -4.22 -11.00 -8.63
N ASN A 135 -3.57 -11.58 -9.64
CA ASN A 135 -4.21 -12.54 -10.52
C ASN A 135 -4.57 -13.83 -9.77
N GLN A 136 -3.64 -14.34 -8.95
CA GLN A 136 -3.88 -15.52 -8.12
C GLN A 136 -5.02 -15.30 -7.12
N VAL A 137 -5.05 -14.13 -6.47
CA VAL A 137 -6.16 -13.73 -5.58
C VAL A 137 -7.48 -13.66 -6.35
N GLY A 138 -7.48 -13.09 -7.56
CA GLY A 138 -8.66 -13.05 -8.43
C GLY A 138 -9.17 -14.45 -8.81
N GLU A 139 -8.27 -15.33 -9.24
CA GLU A 139 -8.58 -16.70 -9.63
C GLU A 139 -9.14 -17.53 -8.46
N THR A 140 -8.50 -17.46 -7.29
CA THR A 140 -8.96 -18.18 -6.09
C THR A 140 -10.37 -17.74 -5.67
N LEU A 141 -10.68 -16.45 -5.78
CA LEU A 141 -12.01 -15.94 -5.47
C LEU A 141 -13.06 -16.40 -6.48
N ILE A 142 -12.74 -16.39 -7.77
CA ILE A 142 -13.65 -16.88 -8.81
C ILE A 142 -13.90 -18.37 -8.63
N ARG A 143 -12.86 -19.17 -8.36
CA ARG A 143 -13.00 -20.61 -8.04
C ARG A 143 -13.90 -20.83 -6.84
N ASN A 144 -13.65 -20.12 -5.74
CA ASN A 144 -14.48 -20.21 -4.54
C ASN A 144 -15.96 -19.85 -4.82
N ALA A 145 -16.20 -18.85 -5.67
CA ALA A 145 -17.56 -18.47 -6.09
C ALA A 145 -18.22 -19.55 -6.96
N GLN A 146 -17.47 -20.11 -7.93
CA GLN A 146 -17.92 -21.21 -8.78
C GLN A 146 -18.26 -22.46 -7.97
N GLU A 147 -17.38 -22.87 -7.06
CA GLU A 147 -17.60 -24.02 -6.17
C GLU A 147 -18.83 -23.82 -5.27
N LYS A 148 -18.98 -22.63 -4.69
CA LYS A 148 -20.15 -22.29 -3.87
C LYS A 148 -21.44 -22.31 -4.68
N ALA A 149 -21.43 -21.79 -5.91
CA ALA A 149 -22.56 -21.82 -6.80
C ALA A 149 -22.91 -23.25 -7.24
N MET A 150 -21.91 -24.06 -7.57
CA MET A 150 -22.08 -25.48 -7.89
C MET A 150 -22.63 -26.27 -6.71
N ARG A 151 -22.13 -26.05 -5.49
CA ARG A 151 -22.67 -26.66 -4.26
C ARG A 151 -24.13 -26.29 -4.05
N LYS A 152 -24.49 -25.01 -4.23
CA LYS A 152 -25.87 -24.53 -4.15
C LYS A 152 -26.75 -25.13 -5.25
N TYR A 153 -26.24 -25.27 -6.46
CA TYR A 153 -26.95 -25.90 -7.58
C TYR A 153 -27.26 -27.37 -7.29
N LEU A 154 -26.26 -28.14 -6.83
CA LEU A 154 -26.43 -29.55 -6.47
C LEU A 154 -27.39 -29.76 -5.29
N SER A 155 -27.39 -28.87 -4.29
CA SER A 155 -28.32 -28.97 -3.14
C SER A 155 -29.80 -28.87 -3.51
N LYS A 156 -30.12 -28.31 -4.68
CA LYS A 156 -31.50 -28.17 -5.19
C LYS A 156 -31.93 -29.32 -6.08
N LYS A 157 -31.06 -30.31 -6.30
CA LYS A 157 -31.29 -31.43 -7.21
C LYS A 157 -31.41 -32.73 -6.42
N PRO A 158 -32.09 -33.76 -6.98
CA PRO A 158 -32.24 -35.03 -6.29
C PRO A 158 -30.87 -35.66 -5.98
N PRO A 159 -30.78 -36.49 -4.92
CA PRO A 159 -29.56 -37.22 -4.61
C PRO A 159 -29.13 -38.04 -5.83
N ASN A 160 -27.83 -38.06 -6.12
CA ASN A 160 -27.20 -38.68 -7.30
C ASN A 160 -27.37 -37.94 -8.65
N PHE A 161 -27.95 -36.74 -8.69
CA PHE A 161 -27.96 -35.94 -9.90
C PHE A 161 -26.52 -35.56 -10.33
N LYS A 162 -26.13 -35.93 -11.55
CA LYS A 162 -24.84 -35.57 -12.16
C LYS A 162 -25.06 -34.49 -13.23
N PRO A 163 -24.67 -33.23 -12.99
CA PRO A 163 -24.85 -32.16 -13.97
C PRO A 163 -24.07 -32.45 -15.26
N ASN A 164 -24.70 -32.21 -16.41
CA ASN A 164 -24.02 -32.26 -17.71
C ASN A 164 -22.98 -31.12 -17.79
N GLN A 165 -21.92 -31.30 -18.59
CA GLN A 165 -20.86 -30.32 -18.81
C GLN A 165 -21.41 -28.93 -19.20
N LYS A 166 -22.46 -28.87 -20.04
CA LYS A 166 -23.12 -27.61 -20.41
C LYS A 166 -23.72 -26.89 -19.18
N GLN A 167 -24.33 -27.63 -18.25
CA GLN A 167 -24.92 -27.08 -17.03
C GLN A 167 -23.82 -26.59 -16.08
N ARG A 168 -22.73 -27.34 -15.93
CA ARG A 168 -21.57 -26.91 -15.12
C ARG A 168 -20.98 -25.61 -15.64
N LYS A 169 -20.66 -25.55 -16.94
CA LYS A 169 -20.10 -24.35 -17.58
C LYS A 169 -21.02 -23.13 -17.42
N MET A 170 -22.34 -23.31 -17.52
CA MET A 170 -23.30 -22.23 -17.32
C MET A 170 -23.28 -21.72 -15.87
N VAL A 171 -23.37 -22.62 -14.88
CA VAL A 171 -23.33 -22.24 -13.45
C VAL A 171 -21.99 -21.59 -13.09
N GLU A 172 -20.87 -22.13 -13.59
CA GLU A 172 -19.52 -21.60 -13.36
C GLU A 172 -19.34 -20.21 -14.00
N LYS A 173 -19.85 -20.00 -15.22
CA LYS A 173 -19.81 -18.71 -15.90
C LYS A 173 -20.65 -17.67 -15.16
N ASP A 174 -21.92 -17.97 -14.86
CA ASP A 174 -22.82 -17.06 -14.16
C ASP A 174 -22.28 -16.69 -12.77
N ALA A 175 -21.70 -17.65 -12.06
CA ALA A 175 -21.09 -17.41 -10.75
C ALA A 175 -19.87 -16.50 -10.83
N ALA A 176 -19.01 -16.68 -11.84
CA ALA A 176 -17.84 -15.85 -12.05
C ALA A 176 -18.25 -14.40 -12.40
N GLU A 177 -19.19 -14.23 -13.33
CA GLU A 177 -19.72 -12.92 -13.72
C GLU A 177 -20.41 -12.21 -12.53
N ALA A 178 -21.21 -12.93 -11.76
CA ALA A 178 -21.87 -12.38 -10.58
C ALA A 178 -20.88 -11.92 -9.49
N GLU A 179 -19.81 -12.69 -9.24
CA GLU A 179 -18.80 -12.32 -8.25
C GLU A 179 -17.98 -11.10 -8.69
N VAL A 180 -17.62 -11.05 -9.98
CA VAL A 180 -16.96 -9.90 -10.58
C VAL A 180 -17.83 -8.64 -10.45
N LEU A 181 -19.11 -8.73 -10.81
CA LEU A 181 -20.05 -7.62 -10.69
C LEU A 181 -20.27 -7.21 -9.23
N ARG A 182 -20.43 -8.17 -8.32
CA ARG A 182 -20.59 -7.92 -6.88
C ARG A 182 -19.40 -7.12 -6.32
N ARG A 183 -18.17 -7.50 -6.68
CA ARG A 183 -16.97 -6.76 -6.29
C ARG A 183 -16.91 -5.38 -6.91
N TRP A 184 -17.25 -5.25 -8.18
CA TRP A 184 -17.29 -3.95 -8.84
C TRP A 184 -18.30 -3.02 -8.15
N VAL A 185 -19.52 -3.48 -7.90
CA VAL A 185 -20.56 -2.73 -7.18
C VAL A 185 -20.13 -2.41 -5.75
N GLY A 186 -19.53 -3.36 -5.04
CA GLY A 186 -19.02 -3.16 -3.67
C GLY A 186 -17.93 -2.08 -3.61
N ASN A 187 -17.00 -2.07 -4.57
CA ASN A 187 -15.88 -1.13 -4.59
C ASN A 187 -16.23 0.24 -5.19
N LYS A 188 -17.13 0.29 -6.19
CA LYS A 188 -17.50 1.51 -6.92
C LYS A 188 -18.76 2.16 -6.37
N GLY A 189 -19.68 1.37 -5.81
CA GLY A 189 -20.95 1.85 -5.26
C GLY A 189 -20.79 2.95 -4.21
N PRO A 190 -19.96 2.77 -3.17
CA PRO A 190 -19.72 3.82 -2.17
C PRO A 190 -19.16 5.11 -2.79
N LYS A 191 -18.22 5.00 -3.74
CA LYS A 191 -17.62 6.15 -4.44
C LYS A 191 -18.64 6.90 -5.28
N PHE A 192 -19.51 6.17 -5.99
CA PHE A 192 -20.59 6.77 -6.78
C PHE A 192 -21.62 7.46 -5.89
N LYS A 193 -21.99 6.85 -4.76
CA LYS A 193 -22.87 7.47 -3.76
C LYS A 193 -22.24 8.74 -3.14
N GLU A 194 -20.94 8.72 -2.83
CA GLU A 194 -20.21 9.91 -2.36
C GLU A 194 -20.16 11.00 -3.43
N GLN A 195 -19.97 10.63 -4.70
CA GLN A 195 -20.01 11.57 -5.82
C GLN A 195 -21.39 12.23 -5.96
N ILE A 196 -22.47 11.45 -5.94
CA ILE A 196 -23.85 12.00 -5.99
C ILE A 196 -24.06 12.96 -4.81
N ARG A 197 -23.69 12.56 -3.58
CA ARG A 197 -23.77 13.44 -2.40
C ARG A 197 -22.99 14.73 -2.59
N HIS A 198 -21.78 14.66 -3.17
CA HIS A 198 -20.97 15.85 -3.46
C HIS A 198 -21.63 16.74 -4.54
N GLU A 199 -22.22 16.15 -5.57
CA GLU A 199 -22.96 16.88 -6.60
C GLU A 199 -24.21 17.56 -6.03
N ASP A 200 -24.94 16.89 -5.14
CA ASP A 200 -26.09 17.46 -4.44
C ASP A 200 -25.67 18.59 -3.47
N MET A 201 -24.59 18.41 -2.70
CA MET A 201 -24.03 19.47 -1.86
C MET A 201 -23.59 20.69 -2.67
N LYS A 202 -23.10 20.51 -3.90
CA LYS A 202 -22.72 21.63 -4.77
C LYS A 202 -23.90 22.45 -5.29
N LYS A 203 -25.15 21.97 -5.19
CA LYS A 203 -26.33 22.72 -5.65
C LYS A 203 -26.66 23.89 -4.72
N THR A 204 -26.34 23.79 -3.43
CA THR A 204 -26.60 24.84 -2.43
C THR A 204 -25.33 25.62 -2.06
N ALA A 205 -25.46 26.88 -1.68
CA ALA A 205 -24.31 27.68 -1.25
C ALA A 205 -23.68 27.12 0.03
N ASP A 206 -24.49 26.74 1.01
CA ASP A 206 -24.05 26.13 2.26
C ASP A 206 -23.39 24.76 2.03
N GLY A 207 -23.96 23.94 1.13
CA GLY A 207 -23.36 22.65 0.79
C GLY A 207 -21.99 22.79 0.12
N LYS A 208 -21.75 23.82 -0.70
CA LYS A 208 -20.42 24.13 -1.23
C LYS A 208 -19.43 24.47 -0.11
N LYS A 209 -19.85 25.27 0.89
CA LYS A 209 -19.00 25.63 2.04
C LYS A 209 -18.63 24.38 2.86
N ASN A 210 -19.62 23.55 3.17
CA ASN A 210 -19.41 22.29 3.91
C ASN A 210 -18.49 21.32 3.15
N LEU A 211 -18.65 21.22 1.82
CA LEU A 211 -17.77 20.40 1.01
C LEU A 211 -16.33 20.93 1.05
N GLN A 212 -16.14 22.24 0.89
CA GLN A 212 -14.82 22.86 0.96
C GLN A 212 -14.17 22.65 2.34
N GLU A 213 -14.93 22.80 3.41
CA GLU A 213 -14.48 22.54 4.78
C GLU A 213 -14.07 21.08 4.96
N SER A 214 -14.88 20.11 4.51
CA SER A 214 -14.54 18.68 4.59
C SER A 214 -13.25 18.34 3.81
N VAL A 215 -13.03 18.98 2.66
CA VAL A 215 -11.81 18.85 1.87
C VAL A 215 -10.62 19.45 2.61
N ASN A 216 -10.78 20.65 3.18
CA ASN A 216 -9.75 21.31 3.97
C ASN A 216 -9.36 20.48 5.20
N VAL A 217 -10.34 19.89 5.91
CA VAL A 217 -10.10 18.98 7.05
C VAL A 217 -9.34 17.73 6.61
N LYS A 218 -9.76 17.06 5.51
CA LYS A 218 -9.05 15.89 4.97
C LYS A 218 -7.62 16.25 4.56
N GLN A 219 -7.42 17.38 3.89
CA GLN A 219 -6.09 17.86 3.51
C GLN A 219 -5.25 18.23 4.73
N GLY A 220 -5.84 18.85 5.76
CA GLY A 220 -5.20 19.15 7.04
C GLY A 220 -4.64 17.90 7.70
N ARG A 221 -5.46 16.85 7.84
CA ARG A 221 -5.06 15.55 8.40
C ARG A 221 -3.91 14.90 7.61
N ILE A 222 -3.95 14.96 6.26
CA ILE A 222 -2.87 14.43 5.41
C ILE A 222 -1.58 15.24 5.61
N ARG A 223 -1.66 16.57 5.68
CA ARG A 223 -0.51 17.44 5.92
C ARG A 223 0.10 17.18 7.29
N GLN A 224 -0.73 17.03 8.33
CA GLN A 224 -0.30 16.67 9.69
C GLN A 224 0.46 15.34 9.67
N ARG A 225 -0.12 14.27 9.12
CA ARG A 225 0.55 12.96 9.01
C ARG A 225 1.90 13.03 8.31
N ARG A 226 1.98 13.74 7.18
CA ARG A 226 3.24 13.92 6.43
C ARG A 226 4.27 14.72 7.22
N ASN A 227 3.85 15.73 7.97
CA ASN A 227 4.75 16.52 8.81
C ASN A 227 5.27 15.69 10.00
N LYS A 228 4.39 14.92 10.65
CA LYS A 228 4.76 13.94 11.69
C LYS A 228 5.84 12.99 11.19
N GLU A 229 5.61 12.39 10.03
CA GLU A 229 6.56 11.47 9.41
C GLU A 229 7.91 12.14 9.07
N LYS A 230 7.89 13.37 8.53
CA LYS A 230 9.10 14.15 8.26
C LYS A 230 9.89 14.44 9.54
N LEU A 231 9.19 14.85 10.60
CA LEU A 231 9.80 15.15 11.89
C LEU A 231 10.38 13.89 12.53
N TYR A 232 9.63 12.79 12.51
CA TYR A 232 10.09 11.47 12.94
C TYR A 232 11.39 11.09 12.23
N LYS A 233 11.40 11.11 10.89
CA LYS A 233 12.59 10.81 10.08
C LYS A 233 13.75 11.76 10.39
N ALA A 234 13.49 13.05 10.58
CA ALA A 234 14.52 14.05 10.91
C ALA A 234 15.18 13.78 12.27
N ARG A 235 14.38 13.47 13.30
CA ARG A 235 14.84 13.13 14.66
C ARG A 235 15.58 11.81 14.69
N LEU A 236 15.05 10.77 14.05
CA LEU A 236 15.71 9.48 13.94
C LEU A 236 17.05 9.59 13.19
N SER A 237 17.10 10.41 12.13
CA SER A 237 18.36 10.71 11.43
C SER A 237 19.35 11.50 12.30
N ALA A 238 18.88 12.38 13.17
CA ALA A 238 19.72 13.09 14.13
C ALA A 238 20.29 12.14 15.18
N ALA A 239 19.44 11.31 15.79
CA ALA A 239 19.80 10.33 16.81
C ALA A 239 20.82 9.31 16.28
N ARG A 240 20.58 8.69 15.12
CA ARG A 240 21.52 7.74 14.48
C ARG A 240 22.92 8.31 14.27
N LYS A 241 23.03 9.62 14.09
CA LYS A 241 24.32 10.29 13.86
C LYS A 241 25.00 10.75 15.15
N LEU A 242 24.25 10.90 16.24
CA LEU A 242 24.77 11.23 17.56
C LEU A 242 25.19 9.96 18.31
N PHE A 243 24.31 8.97 18.35
CA PHE A 243 24.44 7.79 19.21
C PHE A 243 24.85 6.51 18.45
N GLY A 244 24.71 6.50 17.12
CA GLY A 244 24.92 5.31 16.29
C GLY A 244 23.61 4.59 15.96
N LYS A 245 23.61 3.77 14.91
CA LYS A 245 22.38 3.15 14.36
C LYS A 245 21.76 2.12 15.31
N ASP A 246 22.59 1.38 16.02
CA ASP A 246 22.20 0.22 16.83
C ASP A 246 22.20 0.56 18.33
N SER A 247 22.04 1.85 18.65
CA SER A 247 22.03 2.37 20.01
C SER A 247 20.62 2.31 20.60
N ASN A 248 20.51 2.14 21.92
CA ASN A 248 19.22 2.04 22.62
C ASN A 248 18.40 3.32 22.43
N GLU A 249 19.05 4.48 22.34
CA GLU A 249 18.44 5.78 22.06
C GLU A 249 17.69 5.76 20.72
N VAL A 250 18.26 5.12 19.70
CA VAL A 250 17.64 5.03 18.36
C VAL A 250 16.50 4.04 18.36
N VAL A 251 16.60 2.93 19.10
CA VAL A 251 15.51 1.96 19.26
C VAL A 251 14.33 2.63 19.96
N MET A 252 14.58 3.32 21.07
CA MET A 252 13.57 4.11 21.77
C MET A 252 12.93 5.15 20.84
N LEU A 253 13.71 5.97 20.14
CA LEU A 253 13.17 6.98 19.19
C LEU A 253 12.59 6.38 17.90
N SER A 254 12.56 5.05 17.76
CA SER A 254 11.95 4.43 16.59
C SER A 254 10.42 4.38 16.67
N HIS A 255 9.85 4.51 17.86
CA HIS A 255 8.40 4.53 18.11
C HIS A 255 7.76 5.84 17.63
N PRO A 256 6.92 5.83 16.57
CA PRO A 256 6.30 7.05 16.03
C PRO A 256 5.45 7.85 17.02
N GLU A 257 4.94 7.19 18.06
CA GLU A 257 4.09 7.75 19.12
C GLU A 257 4.84 8.79 19.97
N ILE A 258 6.14 8.63 20.15
CA ILE A 258 6.99 9.62 20.86
C ILE A 258 7.05 10.94 20.09
N HIS A 259 6.96 10.87 18.77
CA HIS A 259 7.09 12.01 17.87
C HIS A 259 5.72 12.62 17.66
N LEU A 260 5.32 13.42 18.65
CA LEU A 260 4.06 14.13 18.68
C LEU A 260 3.63 14.77 17.36
N ASP A 261 2.31 14.75 17.18
CA ASP A 261 1.59 15.55 16.22
C ASP A 261 1.62 17.04 16.61
N ASP A 262 1.70 17.89 15.60
CA ASP A 262 1.51 19.32 15.76
C ASP A 262 0.01 19.62 15.70
N GLU A 263 -0.51 20.28 16.73
CA GLU A 263 -1.85 20.86 16.62
C GLU A 263 -1.75 22.23 15.94
N LEU A 264 -2.56 22.41 14.90
CA LEU A 264 -2.78 23.72 14.32
C LEU A 264 -3.78 24.44 15.23
N ALA A 265 -3.25 25.08 16.26
CA ALA A 265 -4.03 25.93 17.13
C ALA A 265 -4.44 27.20 16.33
N ASN A 266 -5.68 27.24 15.86
CA ASN A 266 -6.29 28.42 15.23
C ASN A 266 -6.68 29.44 16.31
N VAL A 267 -5.75 29.80 17.21
CA VAL A 267 -6.09 30.69 18.32
C VAL A 267 -6.26 32.14 17.86
N ASN A 268 -5.63 32.56 16.75
CA ASN A 268 -5.60 33.99 16.36
C ASN A 268 -5.57 34.28 14.85
N ASP A 269 -6.33 33.61 13.97
CA ASP A 269 -6.40 33.79 12.49
C ASP A 269 -5.07 33.70 11.68
N PHE A 270 -3.95 34.06 12.26
CA PHE A 270 -2.58 33.72 11.91
C PHE A 270 -2.29 32.35 12.53
N GLY A 271 -2.60 31.28 11.78
CA GLY A 271 -2.41 29.89 12.22
C GLY A 271 -1.00 29.64 12.78
N SER A 272 -0.84 29.79 14.08
CA SER A 272 0.40 29.55 14.80
C SER A 272 0.43 28.08 15.19
N ARG A 273 1.51 27.37 14.84
CA ARG A 273 1.67 25.96 15.24
C ARG A 273 2.03 25.92 16.71
N GLN A 274 1.24 25.24 17.52
CA GLN A 274 1.58 24.95 18.90
C GLN A 274 2.09 23.51 19.01
N ARG A 275 2.99 23.28 19.95
CA ARG A 275 3.43 21.93 20.27
C ARG A 275 2.38 21.32 21.17
N LEU A 276 1.78 20.21 20.79
CA LEU A 276 1.04 19.42 21.78
C LEU A 276 2.06 18.90 22.80
N ARG A 277 1.69 18.76 24.07
CA ARG A 277 2.51 18.03 25.06
C ARG A 277 1.84 16.68 25.31
N LEU A 278 2.62 15.60 25.30
CA LEU A 278 2.14 14.30 25.75
C LEU A 278 2.24 14.24 27.25
N GLU A 279 1.12 14.00 27.91
CA GLU A 279 1.07 13.91 29.36
C GLU A 279 1.94 12.78 29.90
N TRP A 280 1.98 11.66 29.17
CA TRP A 280 2.77 10.49 29.54
C TRP A 280 4.28 10.67 29.35
N ARG A 281 4.77 11.64 28.57
CA ARG A 281 6.23 11.78 28.37
C ARG A 281 6.90 12.43 29.58
N SER A 282 8.00 11.87 30.04
CA SER A 282 8.86 12.51 31.04
C SER A 282 9.43 13.84 30.53
N ALA A 283 9.75 14.75 31.46
CA ALA A 283 10.34 16.04 31.13
C ALA A 283 11.75 15.89 30.52
N GLU A 284 12.48 14.85 30.93
CA GLU A 284 13.75 14.45 30.36
C GLU A 284 13.60 14.03 28.90
N LEU A 285 12.57 13.25 28.54
CA LEU A 285 12.31 12.88 27.15
C LEU A 285 11.97 14.11 26.29
N ASP A 286 11.15 15.03 26.79
CA ASP A 286 10.88 16.31 26.12
C ASP A 286 12.17 17.13 25.90
N THR A 287 13.10 17.09 26.85
CA THR A 287 14.39 17.77 26.78
C THR A 287 15.28 17.14 25.71
N LEU A 288 15.43 15.82 25.71
CA LEU A 288 16.20 15.08 24.71
C LEU A 288 15.67 15.33 23.30
N ILE A 289 14.34 15.25 23.12
CA ILE A 289 13.68 15.57 21.85
C ILE A 289 14.00 16.99 21.39
N SER A 290 13.96 17.96 22.31
CA SER A 290 14.28 19.36 22.01
C SER A 290 15.75 19.55 21.61
N LEU A 291 16.66 18.78 22.18
CA LEU A 291 18.08 18.78 21.80
C LEU A 291 18.30 18.17 20.41
N LEU A 292 17.64 17.07 20.08
CA LEU A 292 17.68 16.47 18.73
C LEU A 292 17.17 17.42 17.65
N ASP A 293 16.09 18.12 17.97
CA ASP A 293 15.48 19.16 17.16
C ASP A 293 16.51 20.30 16.88
N GLN A 294 17.21 20.78 17.91
CA GLN A 294 18.31 21.75 17.75
C GLN A 294 19.48 21.19 16.94
N PHE A 295 19.82 19.92 17.12
CA PHE A 295 20.91 19.25 16.42
C PHE A 295 20.63 19.19 14.92
N HIS A 296 19.41 18.78 14.56
CA HIS A 296 18.95 18.71 13.18
C HIS A 296 19.07 20.08 12.48
N MET A 297 18.65 21.15 13.16
CA MET A 297 18.74 22.52 12.64
C MET A 297 20.19 23.02 12.51
N LYS A 298 20.99 22.93 13.60
CA LYS A 298 22.39 23.43 13.64
C LYS A 298 23.33 22.67 12.71
N ARG A 299 22.94 21.49 12.24
CA ARG A 299 23.71 20.71 11.27
C ARG A 299 23.59 21.23 9.84
N GLN A 300 22.52 21.94 9.50
CA GLN A 300 22.33 22.43 8.14
C GLN A 300 23.30 23.58 7.83
N THR A 301 24.10 23.42 6.79
CA THR A 301 25.05 24.43 6.31
C THR A 301 24.39 25.39 5.32
N LEU A 302 23.57 24.87 4.41
CA LEU A 302 22.94 25.67 3.37
C LEU A 302 21.79 26.52 3.93
N PRO A 303 21.70 27.83 3.64
CA PRO A 303 20.64 28.70 4.16
C PRO A 303 19.22 28.21 3.83
N LYS A 304 19.01 27.63 2.65
CA LYS A 304 17.71 27.08 2.23
C LYS A 304 17.33 25.86 3.08
N THR A 305 18.23 24.91 3.27
CA THR A 305 17.96 23.71 4.09
C THR A 305 17.88 24.05 5.57
N LYS A 306 18.64 25.03 6.05
CA LYS A 306 18.54 25.56 7.41
C LYS A 306 17.17 26.19 7.68
N ARG A 307 16.65 27.00 6.76
CA ARG A 307 15.28 27.55 6.84
C ARG A 307 14.22 26.44 6.85
N ALA A 308 14.37 25.43 5.98
CA ALA A 308 13.46 24.29 5.94
C ALA A 308 13.49 23.44 7.23
N ALA A 309 14.69 23.15 7.76
CA ALA A 309 14.87 22.42 9.02
C ALA A 309 14.33 23.24 10.21
N LYS A 310 14.56 24.54 10.22
CA LYS A 310 13.98 25.45 11.21
C LYS A 310 12.44 25.42 11.14
N ALA A 311 11.84 25.55 9.96
CA ALA A 311 10.38 25.48 9.78
C ALA A 311 9.77 24.10 10.10
N LEU A 312 10.56 23.03 10.04
CA LEU A 312 10.12 21.68 10.42
C LEU A 312 10.11 21.49 11.94
N VAL A 313 11.06 22.11 12.64
CA VAL A 313 11.36 21.83 14.04
C VAL A 313 10.87 22.92 15.01
N GLU A 314 11.08 24.18 14.62
CA GLU A 314 10.63 25.36 15.36
C GLU A 314 9.11 25.42 15.25
N ARG A 315 8.50 25.04 16.35
CA ARG A 315 7.07 25.05 16.60
C ARG A 315 6.89 25.93 17.81
N GLY A 316 5.77 26.64 17.87
CA GLY A 316 5.49 27.60 18.93
C GLY A 316 5.50 26.99 20.32
N ALA A 317 5.03 27.76 21.30
CA ALA A 317 4.91 27.28 22.66
C ALA A 317 4.08 25.98 22.73
N TYR A 318 4.29 25.22 23.81
CA TYR A 318 3.40 24.10 24.11
C TYR A 318 1.97 24.60 24.30
N ALA A 319 1.01 23.83 23.80
CA ALA A 319 -0.39 24.00 24.14
C ALA A 319 -0.54 23.92 25.67
N PRO A 320 -1.42 24.75 26.26
CA PRO A 320 -1.60 24.78 27.71
C PRO A 320 -2.18 23.48 28.25
N GLU A 321 -2.98 22.78 27.44
CA GLU A 321 -3.62 21.51 27.79
C GLU A 321 -2.88 20.37 27.06
N PRO A 322 -2.42 19.34 27.79
CA PRO A 322 -1.87 18.14 27.17
C PRO A 322 -2.98 17.29 26.55
N ASP A 323 -2.62 16.41 25.62
CA ASP A 323 -3.56 15.48 25.01
C ASP A 323 -3.76 14.25 25.91
N PRO A 324 -4.97 14.06 26.50
CA PRO A 324 -5.22 13.00 27.45
C PRO A 324 -5.41 11.62 26.79
N ASP A 325 -5.71 11.57 25.49
CA ASP A 325 -6.10 10.33 24.80
C ASP A 325 -4.88 9.53 24.29
N GLN A 326 -3.67 10.09 24.36
CA GLN A 326 -2.47 9.42 23.88
C GLN A 326 -1.79 8.64 25.01
N CYS A 327 -1.44 7.39 24.71
CA CYS A 327 -0.72 6.48 25.58
C CYS A 327 0.69 6.21 25.02
N PRO A 328 1.65 5.78 25.87
CA PRO A 328 2.92 5.23 25.39
C PRO A 328 2.68 3.98 24.53
N SER A 329 3.66 3.61 23.70
CA SER A 329 3.59 2.36 22.94
C SER A 329 3.70 1.15 23.87
N LYS A 330 3.14 0.00 23.45
CA LYS A 330 3.28 -1.24 24.20
C LYS A 330 4.76 -1.65 24.31
N GLY A 331 5.22 -2.07 25.49
CA GLY A 331 6.62 -2.42 25.73
C GLY A 331 7.56 -1.22 25.82
N PHE A 332 7.03 -0.01 26.00
CA PHE A 332 7.87 1.18 26.16
C PHE A 332 8.52 1.22 27.55
N GLN A 333 9.73 1.78 27.65
CA GLN A 333 10.46 1.86 28.91
C GLN A 333 9.73 2.74 29.91
N GLU A 334 9.45 2.20 31.10
CA GLU A 334 8.70 2.90 32.14
C GLU A 334 9.46 4.15 32.63
N SER A 335 10.78 4.10 32.67
CA SER A 335 11.64 5.21 33.12
C SER A 335 11.49 6.50 32.30
N LEU A 336 10.92 6.39 31.10
CA LEU A 336 10.66 7.49 30.18
C LEU A 336 9.22 8.02 30.27
N VAL A 337 8.37 7.33 31.01
CA VAL A 337 6.99 7.72 31.27
C VAL A 337 6.96 8.65 32.48
N SER A 338 6.12 9.67 32.43
CA SER A 338 5.90 10.61 33.52
C SER A 338 5.32 9.87 34.73
N PRO A 339 5.95 9.94 35.92
CA PRO A 339 5.40 9.30 37.12
C PRO A 339 4.00 9.80 37.46
N ALA A 340 3.74 11.10 37.29
CA ALA A 340 2.42 11.69 37.53
C ALA A 340 1.34 11.15 36.60
N TRP A 341 1.70 10.72 35.38
CA TRP A 341 0.77 10.07 34.47
C TRP A 341 0.55 8.62 34.89
N LEU A 342 1.59 7.87 35.26
CA LEU A 342 1.45 6.51 35.77
C LEU A 342 0.54 6.46 37.01
N ASP A 343 0.71 7.41 37.94
CA ASP A 343 -0.11 7.53 39.15
C ASP A 343 -1.59 7.85 38.85
N SER A 344 -1.89 8.47 37.70
CA SER A 344 -3.24 8.88 37.31
C SER A 344 -4.00 7.81 36.51
N GLN A 345 -3.29 6.86 35.90
CA GLN A 345 -3.90 5.80 35.09
C GLN A 345 -4.45 4.64 35.92
N ALA A 346 -5.49 4.00 35.40
CA ALA A 346 -6.00 2.77 35.98
C ALA A 346 -5.00 1.61 35.77
N GLY A 347 -4.78 0.78 36.80
CA GLY A 347 -3.81 -0.33 36.73
C GLY A 347 -4.00 -1.28 35.54
N LEU A 348 -5.25 -1.54 35.12
CA LEU A 348 -5.54 -2.37 33.94
C LEU A 348 -4.94 -1.82 32.64
N LEU A 349 -4.90 -0.50 32.48
CA LEU A 349 -4.28 0.13 31.31
C LEU A 349 -2.76 -0.05 31.34
N ILE A 350 -2.15 0.10 32.51
CA ILE A 350 -0.70 -0.05 32.71
C ILE A 350 -0.28 -1.50 32.41
N GLU A 351 -1.04 -2.48 32.89
CA GLU A 351 -0.82 -3.90 32.59
C GLU A 351 -0.95 -4.21 31.08
N GLU A 352 -1.92 -3.61 30.38
CA GLU A 352 -2.09 -3.81 28.92
C GLU A 352 -0.90 -3.25 28.12
N LEU A 353 -0.39 -2.10 28.56
CA LEU A 353 0.78 -1.44 27.97
C LEU A 353 2.06 -2.25 28.17
N ASN A 354 2.14 -3.10 29.21
CA ASN A 354 3.28 -3.96 29.49
C ASN A 354 4.59 -3.19 29.37
N LEU A 355 4.70 -2.10 30.14
CA LEU A 355 5.87 -1.23 30.14
C LEU A 355 7.12 -2.02 30.58
N ASP A 356 8.27 -1.65 30.05
CA ASP A 356 9.54 -2.31 30.38
C ASP A 356 10.12 -1.70 31.66
N GLU A 357 10.06 -2.50 32.73
CA GLU A 357 10.60 -2.20 34.07
C GLU A 357 12.08 -2.58 34.22
N GLU A 358 12.58 -3.53 33.42
CA GLU A 358 13.89 -4.15 33.63
C GLU A 358 15.03 -3.33 33.01
N ASP A 359 14.80 -2.73 31.83
CA ASP A 359 15.82 -1.95 31.12
C ASP A 359 15.74 -0.46 31.46
N HIS A 360 16.38 -0.06 32.56
CA HIS A 360 16.43 1.34 32.98
C HIS A 360 17.32 2.17 32.05
N PHE A 361 16.69 2.90 31.13
CA PHE A 361 17.38 3.82 30.24
C PHE A 361 17.86 5.09 30.97
N ASP A 362 19.18 5.31 31.00
CA ASP A 362 19.80 6.51 31.59
C ASP A 362 19.66 7.75 30.69
N ILE A 363 18.44 8.27 30.61
CA ILE A 363 18.15 9.46 29.80
C ILE A 363 18.94 10.70 30.24
N LYS A 364 19.30 10.79 31.52
CA LYS A 364 20.06 11.94 32.06
C LYS A 364 21.49 11.92 31.55
N GLY A 365 22.12 10.74 31.51
CA GLY A 365 23.41 10.52 30.85
C GLY A 365 23.37 10.94 29.37
N VAL A 366 22.38 10.44 28.62
CA VAL A 366 22.20 10.75 27.18
C VAL A 366 22.04 12.25 26.93
N ILE A 367 21.26 12.96 27.76
CA ILE A 367 21.10 14.43 27.68
C ILE A 367 22.44 15.12 27.89
N LYS A 368 23.21 14.70 28.91
CA LYS A 368 24.52 15.27 29.23
C LYS A 368 25.49 15.08 28.06
N ASP A 369 25.58 13.87 27.51
CA ASP A 369 26.46 13.53 26.39
C ASP A 369 26.09 14.35 25.13
N THR A 370 24.79 14.53 24.89
CA THR A 370 24.30 15.37 23.79
C THR A 370 24.71 16.83 23.95
N LEU A 371 24.62 17.38 25.17
CA LEU A 371 25.05 18.74 25.49
C LEU A 371 26.57 18.91 25.34
N GLU A 372 27.36 17.90 25.76
CA GLU A 372 28.81 17.90 25.57
C GLU A 372 29.20 17.86 24.10
N ALA A 373 28.53 17.03 23.29
CA ALA A 373 28.70 16.99 21.84
C ALA A 373 28.40 18.36 21.18
N PHE A 374 27.39 19.08 21.66
CA PHE A 374 27.12 20.44 21.20
C PHE A 374 28.24 21.43 21.55
N ARG A 375 28.78 21.36 22.77
CA ARG A 375 29.89 22.22 23.21
C ARG A 375 31.15 21.95 22.38
N ALA A 376 31.53 20.68 22.22
CA ALA A 376 32.69 20.28 21.42
C ALA A 376 32.62 20.84 19.99
N ARG A 377 31.44 20.79 19.37
CA ARG A 377 31.24 21.29 18.00
C ARG A 377 31.29 22.82 17.91
N ALA A 378 30.85 23.53 18.94
CA ALA A 378 30.96 24.99 18.99
C ALA A 378 32.42 25.46 19.07
N SER A 379 33.26 24.74 19.83
CA SER A 379 34.69 25.05 19.97
C SER A 379 35.47 24.91 18.65
N VAL A 380 35.15 23.89 17.84
CA VAL A 380 35.83 23.66 16.54
C VAL A 380 35.51 24.78 15.53
N GLY A 381 34.27 25.29 15.52
CA GLY A 381 33.85 26.34 14.58
C GLY A 381 34.53 27.70 14.79
N GLY A 382 34.98 28.00 16.02
CA GLY A 382 35.61 29.29 16.35
C GLY A 382 37.05 29.43 15.88
N GLN A 383 37.78 28.33 15.69
CA GLN A 383 39.20 28.39 15.28
C GLN A 383 39.39 28.61 13.77
N SER A 384 38.44 28.19 12.94
CA SER A 384 38.53 28.33 11.48
C SER A 384 38.31 29.75 10.94
N SER A 385 37.69 30.66 11.70
CA SER A 385 37.44 32.03 11.22
C SER A 385 38.57 33.02 11.51
N SER A 386 39.53 32.67 12.39
CA SER A 386 40.58 33.61 12.81
C SER A 386 41.87 33.54 11.98
N GLY A 387 41.99 32.58 11.06
CA GLY A 387 43.20 32.35 10.25
C GLY A 387 43.24 33.02 8.87
N SER A 388 42.15 33.67 8.44
CA SER A 388 42.03 34.20 7.06
C SER A 388 42.26 35.71 6.92
N ALA A 389 42.78 36.39 7.95
CA ALA A 389 42.93 37.84 7.97
C ALA A 389 44.38 38.35 7.78
N MET A 390 45.35 37.51 7.39
CA MET A 390 46.77 37.88 7.31
C MET A 390 47.44 37.71 5.92
N MET A 391 46.66 37.73 4.83
CA MET A 391 47.21 37.88 3.49
C MET A 391 46.43 38.92 2.69
N SER A 392 46.75 40.20 2.92
CA SER A 392 46.56 41.30 1.97
C SER A 392 47.60 42.37 2.27
#